data_AF-A0A2D0KHW7-F1
#
_entry.id   AF-A0A2D0KHW7-F1
#
_cell.length_a   1.000
_cell.length_b   1.000
_cell.length_c   1.000
_cell.angle_alpha   90.00
_cell.angle_beta   90.00
_cell.angle_gamma   90.00
#
_symmetry.space_group_name_H-M   'P 1'
#
loop_
_entity.id
_entity.type
_entity.pdbx_description
1 polymer ?
#
loop_
_entity_poly.entity_id
_entity_poly.type
_entity_poly.pdbx_seq_one_letter_code
_entity_poly.pdbx_strand_id
1 'polypeptide(L)'
;MQDKKPDVIALDDDGLVVVATPEYVKDSIKEAIEEHAQGRDHPYATQTEPGFVTLSNDVSSDNEMTVATSKAVKEVYDLANTANQNANNANDNANLALPVGVPVPWPTETPPEGWLMCNGDSFDIARYPKLAIAYPSGVLPDLRGEFIRGWDERRGIDNGRQILSEQTDALQNITGSLGMVKGVEAPRANGAFQARFNTIDWAGHNVGSFAANGDWSFDASRVARTASETRPRNIAFNYIVRAA
;
A
#
# COMPACT_ATOMS: atom_id res chain seq x y z
N MET A 1 -2.65 -16.61 79.07
CA MET A 1 -2.29 -16.93 80.48
C MET A 1 -1.10 -17.87 80.47
N GLN A 2 -0.44 -18.16 81.60
CA GLN A 2 0.85 -18.87 81.61
C GLN A 2 0.77 -20.29 81.05
N ASP A 3 1.81 -20.69 80.32
CA ASP A 3 2.05 -22.05 79.86
C ASP A 3 2.06 -23.05 81.03
N LYS A 4 1.38 -24.18 80.86
CA LYS A 4 1.52 -25.36 81.72
C LYS A 4 2.33 -26.44 81.02
N LYS A 5 3.61 -26.17 80.79
CA LYS A 5 4.59 -27.25 80.62
C LYS A 5 4.97 -27.82 81.99
N PRO A 6 4.97 -29.16 82.17
CA PRO A 6 5.61 -29.82 83.30
C PRO A 6 7.04 -30.25 82.92
N ASP A 7 8.06 -29.76 83.64
CA ASP A 7 9.48 -30.06 83.43
C ASP A 7 10.18 -30.24 84.80
N VAL A 8 10.86 -31.34 85.15
CA VAL A 8 10.94 -32.68 84.52
C VAL A 8 10.44 -33.76 85.51
N ILE A 9 11.15 -34.73 86.12
CA ILE A 9 12.54 -35.26 86.14
C ILE A 9 12.43 -36.81 86.19
N ALA A 10 13.39 -37.54 85.61
CA ALA A 10 13.33 -38.99 85.41
C ALA A 10 14.01 -39.85 86.50
N LEU A 11 13.62 -41.13 86.56
CA LEU A 11 14.39 -42.29 87.01
C LEU A 11 13.96 -43.51 86.16
N ASP A 12 14.89 -44.42 85.86
CA ASP A 12 14.72 -45.47 84.85
C ASP A 12 14.04 -46.75 85.34
N ASP A 13 13.43 -47.47 84.37
CA ASP A 13 12.88 -48.84 84.40
C ASP A 13 12.08 -49.30 85.64
N ASP A 14 10.74 -49.12 85.55
CA ASP A 14 9.86 -50.31 85.50
C ASP A 14 8.49 -49.98 84.85
N GLY A 15 8.40 -50.05 83.52
CA GLY A 15 7.15 -50.21 82.75
C GLY A 15 6.05 -49.13 82.79
N LEU A 16 6.20 -48.02 83.51
CA LEU A 16 5.12 -47.03 83.72
C LEU A 16 4.86 -46.12 82.50
N VAL A 17 4.14 -46.64 81.50
CA VAL A 17 3.72 -45.85 80.34
C VAL A 17 2.62 -44.84 80.73
N VAL A 18 2.94 -43.55 80.67
CA VAL A 18 1.95 -42.46 80.83
C VAL A 18 1.16 -42.33 79.52
N VAL A 19 -0.05 -42.89 79.49
CA VAL A 19 -0.95 -42.84 78.32
C VAL A 19 -1.95 -41.69 78.47
N ALA A 20 -2.09 -40.86 77.44
CA ALA A 20 -3.12 -39.81 77.40
C ALA A 20 -4.54 -40.40 77.39
N THR A 21 -5.49 -39.76 78.09
CA THR A 21 -6.87 -40.29 78.15
C THR A 21 -7.59 -40.13 76.81
N PRO A 22 -8.51 -41.04 76.44
CA PRO A 22 -9.25 -40.96 75.17
C PRO A 22 -10.12 -39.71 75.03
N GLU A 23 -10.42 -39.01 76.12
CA GLU A 23 -11.17 -37.75 76.15
C GLU A 23 -10.24 -36.57 75.88
N TYR A 24 -9.10 -36.45 76.59
CA TYR A 24 -8.09 -35.43 76.33
C TYR A 24 -7.57 -35.44 74.88
N VAL A 25 -7.39 -36.63 74.31
CA VAL A 25 -7.00 -36.78 72.89
C VAL A 25 -8.11 -36.31 71.95
N LYS A 26 -9.39 -36.51 72.27
CA LYS A 26 -10.51 -36.01 71.44
C LYS A 26 -10.65 -34.50 71.53
N ASP A 27 -10.57 -33.94 72.73
CA ASP A 27 -10.77 -32.52 72.95
C ASP A 27 -9.63 -31.70 72.34
N SER A 28 -8.37 -32.13 72.50
CA SER A 28 -7.23 -31.49 71.83
C SER A 28 -7.27 -31.61 70.30
N ILE A 29 -7.71 -32.74 69.75
CA ILE A 29 -7.94 -32.88 68.29
C ILE A 29 -9.06 -31.95 67.82
N LYS A 30 -10.14 -31.81 68.59
CA LYS A 30 -11.27 -30.94 68.26
C LYS A 30 -10.87 -29.47 68.29
N GLU A 31 -10.13 -29.05 69.31
CA GLU A 31 -9.57 -27.70 69.45
C GLU A 31 -8.64 -27.38 68.27
N ALA A 32 -7.70 -28.27 67.92
CA ALA A 32 -6.82 -28.10 66.76
C ALA A 32 -7.55 -28.06 65.41
N ILE A 33 -8.67 -28.79 65.25
CA ILE A 33 -9.52 -28.73 64.05
C ILE A 33 -10.30 -27.40 64.00
N GLU A 34 -10.80 -26.92 65.15
CA GLU A 34 -11.53 -25.65 65.23
C GLU A 34 -10.61 -24.44 65.05
N GLU A 35 -9.34 -24.52 65.48
CA GLU A 35 -8.29 -23.57 65.12
C GLU A 35 -7.95 -23.65 63.63
N HIS A 36 -7.66 -24.84 63.08
CA HIS A 36 -7.31 -25.00 61.66
C HIS A 36 -8.41 -24.53 60.71
N ALA A 37 -9.68 -24.78 61.04
CA ALA A 37 -10.83 -24.34 60.24
C ALA A 37 -11.07 -22.81 60.28
N GLN A 38 -10.53 -22.10 61.27
CA GLN A 38 -10.51 -20.64 61.35
C GLN A 38 -9.19 -20.05 60.81
N GLY A 39 -8.12 -20.85 60.83
CA GLY A 39 -6.81 -20.52 60.30
C GLY A 39 -6.85 -20.25 58.80
N ARG A 40 -5.92 -19.41 58.35
CA ARG A 40 -5.61 -19.18 56.93
C ARG A 40 -4.14 -19.44 56.62
N ASP A 41 -3.48 -20.18 57.50
CA ASP A 41 -2.08 -20.61 57.36
C ASP A 41 -1.99 -21.83 56.42
N HIS A 42 -2.20 -21.55 55.14
CA HIS A 42 -2.02 -22.49 54.04
C HIS A 42 -1.10 -21.82 53.00
N PRO A 43 -0.25 -22.59 52.30
CA PRO A 43 0.62 -22.03 51.26
C PRO A 43 -0.20 -21.37 50.13
N TYR A 44 0.41 -20.36 49.50
CA TYR A 44 -0.07 -19.86 48.21
C TYR A 44 0.13 -20.94 47.13
N ALA A 45 -0.78 -20.99 46.15
CA ALA A 45 -0.60 -21.84 44.99
C ALA A 45 0.59 -21.37 44.15
N THR A 46 1.33 -22.32 43.59
CA THR A 46 2.40 -22.08 42.61
C THR A 46 1.99 -22.67 41.26
N GLN A 47 2.86 -22.56 40.24
CA GLN A 47 2.62 -23.22 38.94
C GLN A 47 2.70 -24.75 39.02
N THR A 48 3.20 -25.32 40.12
CA THR A 48 3.44 -26.76 40.30
C THR A 48 2.75 -27.36 41.53
N GLU A 49 2.39 -26.55 42.53
CA GLU A 49 1.84 -27.01 43.82
C GLU A 49 0.53 -26.28 44.16
N PRO A 50 -0.53 -26.99 44.62
CA PRO A 50 -1.80 -26.38 44.94
C PRO A 50 -1.77 -25.61 46.28
N GLY A 51 -2.52 -24.51 46.35
CA GLY A 51 -2.64 -23.66 47.53
C GLY A 51 -3.75 -22.61 47.36
N PHE A 52 -3.76 -21.57 48.19
CA PHE A 52 -4.69 -20.44 48.01
C PHE A 52 -4.18 -19.40 47.01
N VAL A 53 -5.10 -18.62 46.44
CA VAL A 53 -4.81 -17.55 45.47
C VAL A 53 -5.57 -16.28 45.82
N THR A 54 -4.96 -15.13 45.55
CA THR A 54 -5.64 -13.82 45.58
C THR A 54 -6.06 -13.46 44.17
N LEU A 55 -7.34 -13.13 43.95
CA LEU A 55 -7.86 -12.80 42.62
C LEU A 55 -7.72 -11.30 42.32
N SER A 56 -7.21 -10.94 41.13
CA SER A 56 -7.23 -9.56 40.63
C SER A 56 -7.97 -9.41 39.30
N ASN A 57 -8.56 -8.23 39.10
CA ASN A 57 -9.15 -7.79 37.84
C ASN A 57 -8.16 -6.97 36.98
N ASP A 58 -6.93 -6.74 37.44
CA ASP A 58 -5.97 -5.87 36.79
C ASP A 58 -5.42 -6.51 35.50
N VAL A 59 -5.52 -5.78 34.39
CA VAL A 59 -5.12 -6.24 33.04
C VAL A 59 -3.65 -5.95 32.70
N SER A 60 -2.91 -5.35 33.63
CA SER A 60 -1.52 -4.91 33.46
C SER A 60 -0.69 -5.03 34.75
N SER A 61 -1.03 -5.97 35.64
CA SER A 61 -0.26 -6.21 36.86
C SER A 61 0.91 -7.17 36.60
N ASP A 62 2.02 -6.89 37.27
CA ASP A 62 3.25 -7.68 37.36
C ASP A 62 3.30 -8.57 38.62
N ASN A 63 2.22 -8.63 39.40
CA ASN A 63 2.18 -9.32 40.68
C ASN A 63 1.93 -10.84 40.57
N GLU A 64 3.02 -11.61 40.66
CA GLU A 64 3.03 -13.08 40.64
C GLU A 64 2.18 -13.75 41.74
N MET A 65 1.85 -13.03 42.82
CA MET A 65 0.99 -13.55 43.91
C MET A 65 -0.51 -13.42 43.64
N THR A 66 -0.90 -12.91 42.46
CA THR A 66 -2.32 -12.73 42.08
C THR A 66 -2.69 -13.46 40.79
N VAL A 67 -3.90 -14.02 40.76
CA VAL A 67 -4.46 -14.72 39.60
C VAL A 67 -5.51 -13.85 38.93
N ALA A 68 -5.40 -13.70 37.61
CA ALA A 68 -6.33 -12.93 36.79
C ALA A 68 -7.74 -13.56 36.79
N THR A 69 -8.77 -12.76 37.01
CA THR A 69 -10.17 -13.19 36.87
C THR A 69 -10.58 -13.33 35.40
N SER A 70 -11.71 -14.01 35.17
CA SER A 70 -12.39 -14.01 33.86
C SER A 70 -12.79 -12.60 33.38
N LYS A 71 -12.94 -11.62 34.29
CA LYS A 71 -13.17 -10.20 33.93
C LYS A 71 -11.91 -9.59 33.31
N ALA A 72 -10.74 -9.76 33.93
CA ALA A 72 -9.47 -9.29 33.37
C ALA A 72 -9.20 -9.93 32.00
N VAL A 73 -9.38 -11.25 31.89
CA VAL A 73 -9.21 -11.99 30.62
C VAL A 73 -10.18 -11.49 29.54
N LYS A 74 -11.44 -11.16 29.89
CA LYS A 74 -12.39 -10.58 28.94
C LYS A 74 -11.97 -9.17 28.49
N GLU A 75 -11.52 -8.31 29.40
CA GLU A 75 -11.09 -6.95 29.07
C GLU A 75 -9.85 -6.95 28.15
N VAL A 76 -8.90 -7.86 28.38
CA VAL A 76 -7.77 -8.11 27.46
C VAL A 76 -8.25 -8.63 26.10
N TYR A 77 -9.19 -9.57 26.06
CA TYR A 77 -9.76 -10.11 24.82
C TYR A 77 -10.51 -9.05 24.00
N ASP A 78 -11.36 -8.25 24.65
CA ASP A 78 -12.11 -7.17 24.00
C ASP A 78 -11.15 -6.12 23.40
N LEU A 79 -10.08 -5.77 24.13
CA LEU A 79 -9.04 -4.85 23.67
C LEU A 79 -8.24 -5.41 22.49
N ALA A 80 -7.84 -6.68 22.55
CA ALA A 80 -7.12 -7.35 21.46
C ALA A 80 -7.99 -7.49 20.19
N ASN A 81 -9.28 -7.82 20.36
CA ASN A 81 -10.25 -7.84 19.26
C ASN A 81 -10.44 -6.44 18.64
N THR A 82 -10.51 -5.40 19.48
CA THR A 82 -10.58 -4.00 19.02
C THR A 82 -9.30 -3.59 18.27
N ALA A 83 -8.12 -4.00 18.72
CA ALA A 83 -6.85 -3.76 18.04
C ALA A 83 -6.81 -4.45 16.66
N ASN A 84 -7.25 -5.71 16.57
CA ASN A 84 -7.35 -6.45 15.30
C ASN A 84 -8.35 -5.79 14.32
N GLN A 85 -9.50 -5.33 14.81
CA GLN A 85 -10.48 -4.59 14.00
C GLN A 85 -9.91 -3.26 13.51
N ASN A 86 -9.20 -2.52 14.36
CA ASN A 86 -8.53 -1.28 13.97
C ASN A 86 -7.42 -1.51 12.93
N ALA A 87 -6.66 -2.60 13.02
CA ALA A 87 -5.65 -2.97 12.03
C ALA A 87 -6.29 -3.30 10.66
N ASN A 88 -7.37 -4.08 10.65
CA ASN A 88 -8.13 -4.39 9.44
C ASN A 88 -8.71 -3.10 8.81
N ASN A 89 -9.37 -2.27 9.62
CA ASN A 89 -9.92 -0.98 9.17
C ASN A 89 -8.82 -0.06 8.60
N ALA A 90 -7.61 -0.05 9.18
CA ALA A 90 -6.49 0.73 8.68
C ALA A 90 -5.97 0.20 7.32
N ASN A 91 -5.86 -1.12 7.17
CA ASN A 91 -5.54 -1.76 5.88
C ASN A 91 -6.59 -1.41 4.81
N ASP A 92 -7.87 -1.50 5.14
CA ASP A 92 -8.95 -1.27 4.17
C ASP A 92 -9.03 0.20 3.75
N ASN A 93 -8.86 1.13 4.70
CA ASN A 93 -8.71 2.56 4.40
C ASN A 93 -7.47 2.88 3.54
N ALA A 94 -6.33 2.22 3.80
CA ALA A 94 -5.14 2.36 2.96
C ALA A 94 -5.37 1.85 1.52
N ASN A 95 -6.24 0.84 1.35
CA ASN A 95 -6.63 0.35 0.03
C ASN A 95 -7.55 1.30 -0.75
N LEU A 96 -8.30 2.17 -0.05
CA LEU A 96 -9.13 3.21 -0.66
C LEU A 96 -8.35 4.47 -1.06
N ALA A 97 -7.23 4.78 -0.39
CA ALA A 97 -6.46 6.00 -0.62
C ALA A 97 -5.81 6.08 -2.02
N LEU A 98 -5.36 4.95 -2.56
CA LEU A 98 -4.96 4.79 -3.96
C LEU A 98 -5.20 3.34 -4.40
N PRO A 99 -6.11 3.07 -5.37
CA PRO A 99 -6.35 1.72 -5.84
C PRO A 99 -5.10 1.04 -6.43
N VAL A 100 -4.99 -0.27 -6.22
CA VAL A 100 -3.93 -1.10 -6.82
C VAL A 100 -4.03 -1.04 -8.35
N GLY A 101 -2.89 -0.92 -9.03
CA GLY A 101 -2.82 -0.87 -10.50
C GLY A 101 -3.01 0.51 -11.15
N VAL A 102 -3.25 1.58 -10.39
CA VAL A 102 -3.25 2.97 -10.93
C VAL A 102 -1.81 3.41 -11.22
N PRO A 103 -1.46 3.79 -12.47
CA PRO A 103 -0.13 4.32 -12.78
C PRO A 103 0.07 5.73 -12.19
N VAL A 104 1.14 5.92 -11.42
CA VAL A 104 1.50 7.18 -10.77
C VAL A 104 2.86 7.67 -11.28
N PRO A 105 3.03 8.96 -11.60
CA PRO A 105 4.34 9.55 -11.92
C PRO A 105 5.30 9.51 -10.72
N TRP A 106 6.51 8.98 -10.93
CA TRP A 106 7.56 8.80 -9.93
C TRP A 106 8.88 9.46 -10.35
N PRO A 107 9.54 10.25 -9.48
CA PRO A 107 10.66 11.11 -9.88
C PRO A 107 12.04 10.45 -9.93
N THR A 108 12.21 9.19 -9.52
CA THR A 108 13.51 8.50 -9.51
C THR A 108 13.51 7.23 -10.36
N GLU A 109 14.69 6.78 -10.79
CA GLU A 109 14.89 5.59 -11.62
C GLU A 109 14.36 4.32 -10.94
N THR A 110 14.66 4.13 -9.65
CA THR A 110 14.17 3.02 -8.84
C THR A 110 12.80 3.34 -8.23
N PRO A 111 11.79 2.43 -8.30
CA PRO A 111 10.53 2.57 -7.59
C PRO A 111 10.69 2.28 -6.07
N PRO A 112 9.75 2.69 -5.21
CA PRO A 112 9.72 2.28 -3.80
C PRO A 112 9.46 0.78 -3.64
N GLU A 113 9.79 0.23 -2.47
CA GLU A 113 9.39 -1.13 -2.11
C GLU A 113 7.86 -1.29 -2.15
N GLY A 114 7.38 -2.41 -2.71
CA GLY A 114 5.95 -2.66 -2.92
C GLY A 114 5.36 -2.04 -4.20
N TRP A 115 6.18 -1.44 -5.05
CA TRP A 115 5.76 -0.87 -6.35
C TRP A 115 6.50 -1.53 -7.52
N LEU A 116 5.83 -1.56 -8.68
CA LEU A 116 6.36 -2.10 -9.95
C LEU A 116 6.38 -1.01 -11.02
N MET A 117 7.27 -1.14 -12.00
CA MET A 117 7.43 -0.20 -13.11
C MET A 117 6.45 -0.54 -14.25
N CYS A 118 5.89 0.46 -14.90
CA CYS A 118 5.13 0.30 -16.15
C CYS A 118 6.10 0.33 -17.35
N ASN A 119 6.84 -0.76 -17.54
CA ASN A 119 7.92 -0.93 -18.53
C ASN A 119 7.72 -2.16 -19.45
N GLY A 120 6.55 -2.78 -19.43
CA GLY A 120 6.27 -4.04 -20.14
C GLY A 120 6.56 -5.33 -19.36
N ASP A 121 7.04 -5.26 -18.11
CA ASP A 121 7.38 -6.47 -17.34
C ASP A 121 6.16 -7.28 -16.89
N SER A 122 6.36 -8.60 -16.80
CA SER A 122 5.42 -9.55 -16.21
C SER A 122 5.50 -9.59 -14.68
N PHE A 123 4.36 -9.76 -14.00
CA PHE A 123 4.28 -9.92 -12.55
C PHE A 123 3.58 -11.22 -12.13
N ASP A 124 3.86 -11.67 -10.91
CA ASP A 124 3.23 -12.84 -10.32
C ASP A 124 1.79 -12.53 -9.89
N ILE A 125 0.82 -13.04 -10.66
CA ILE A 125 -0.62 -12.88 -10.42
C ILE A 125 -1.11 -13.57 -9.14
N ALA A 126 -0.42 -14.60 -8.65
CA ALA A 126 -0.78 -15.30 -7.42
C ALA A 126 -0.26 -14.54 -6.18
N ARG A 127 0.90 -13.90 -6.29
CA ARG A 127 1.45 -12.99 -5.27
C ARG A 127 0.74 -11.64 -5.23
N TYR A 128 0.26 -11.15 -6.37
CA TYR A 128 -0.36 -9.82 -6.52
C TYR A 128 -1.79 -9.89 -7.09
N PRO A 129 -2.74 -10.58 -6.42
CA PRO A 129 -4.08 -10.84 -6.96
C PRO A 129 -4.91 -9.55 -7.17
N LYS A 130 -4.70 -8.52 -6.34
CA LYS A 130 -5.34 -7.20 -6.56
C LYS A 130 -4.86 -6.53 -7.85
N LEU A 131 -3.57 -6.68 -8.19
CA LEU A 131 -3.00 -6.13 -9.42
C LEU A 131 -3.46 -6.94 -10.65
N ALA A 132 -3.65 -8.25 -10.50
CA ALA A 132 -4.23 -9.11 -11.53
C ALA A 132 -5.69 -8.75 -11.88
N ILE A 133 -6.45 -8.09 -10.99
CA ILE A 133 -7.78 -7.55 -11.32
C ILE A 133 -7.67 -6.35 -12.29
N ALA A 134 -6.64 -5.52 -12.14
CA ALA A 134 -6.37 -4.38 -13.02
C ALA A 134 -5.68 -4.79 -14.34
N TYR A 135 -4.79 -5.77 -14.28
CA TYR A 135 -4.01 -6.28 -15.42
C TYR A 135 -4.10 -7.83 -15.50
N PRO A 136 -5.22 -8.39 -16.03
CA PRO A 136 -5.47 -9.84 -16.02
C PRO A 136 -4.51 -10.69 -16.87
N SER A 137 -3.68 -10.05 -17.70
CA SER A 137 -2.58 -10.68 -18.45
C SER A 137 -1.41 -11.13 -17.57
N GLY A 138 -1.29 -10.59 -16.35
CA GLY A 138 -0.05 -10.70 -15.57
C GLY A 138 1.11 -9.89 -16.15
N VAL A 139 0.83 -8.89 -17.01
CA VAL A 139 1.84 -8.04 -17.68
C VAL A 139 1.41 -6.59 -17.57
N LEU A 140 2.33 -5.71 -17.17
CA LEU A 140 2.09 -4.27 -17.09
C LEU A 140 2.27 -3.60 -18.46
N PRO A 141 1.56 -2.50 -18.76
CA PRO A 141 1.81 -1.72 -19.97
C PRO A 141 3.23 -1.13 -19.93
N ASP A 142 3.87 -1.01 -21.09
CA ASP A 142 5.04 -0.15 -21.23
C ASP A 142 4.57 1.30 -21.44
N LEU A 143 4.87 2.18 -20.49
CA LEU A 143 4.48 3.59 -20.53
C LEU A 143 5.69 4.52 -20.72
N ARG A 144 6.84 3.97 -21.13
CA ARG A 144 8.11 4.72 -21.28
C ARG A 144 8.10 5.61 -22.51
N GLY A 145 7.64 6.84 -22.34
CA GLY A 145 7.48 7.85 -23.39
C GLY A 145 6.03 8.13 -23.77
N GLU A 146 5.10 7.32 -23.27
CA GLU A 146 3.68 7.37 -23.61
C GLU A 146 2.90 8.48 -22.88
N PHE A 147 1.85 8.97 -23.54
CA PHE A 147 0.90 9.92 -22.96
C PHE A 147 -0.42 9.21 -22.60
N ILE A 148 -0.66 8.98 -21.31
CA ILE A 148 -1.94 8.44 -20.83
C ILE A 148 -3.07 9.43 -21.16
N ARG A 149 -4.12 8.93 -21.84
CA ARG A 149 -5.35 9.68 -22.16
C ARG A 149 -6.58 9.01 -21.57
N GLY A 150 -7.66 9.79 -21.43
CA GLY A 150 -8.98 9.24 -21.12
C GLY A 150 -9.49 8.32 -22.24
N TRP A 151 -10.05 7.18 -21.84
CA TRP A 151 -10.84 6.32 -22.72
C TRP A 151 -12.15 7.02 -23.10
N ASP A 152 -12.69 6.71 -24.28
CA ASP A 152 -13.85 7.43 -24.85
C ASP A 152 -15.20 6.95 -24.31
N GLU A 153 -15.30 5.68 -23.89
CA GLU A 153 -16.53 5.05 -23.37
C GLU A 153 -17.79 5.31 -24.25
N ARG A 154 -17.62 5.28 -25.58
CA ARG A 154 -18.68 5.54 -26.57
C ARG A 154 -19.19 7.00 -26.61
N ARG A 155 -18.45 7.97 -26.08
CA ARG A 155 -18.71 9.41 -26.24
C ARG A 155 -18.59 9.87 -27.70
N GLY A 156 -17.83 9.13 -28.53
CA GLY A 156 -17.76 9.31 -29.97
C GLY A 156 -16.56 10.11 -30.48
N ILE A 157 -15.57 10.38 -29.63
CA ILE A 157 -14.34 11.15 -29.96
C ILE A 157 -13.20 10.23 -30.40
N ASP A 158 -13.07 9.03 -29.82
CA ASP A 158 -12.06 8.01 -30.17
C ASP A 158 -12.76 6.66 -30.42
N ASN A 159 -13.58 6.61 -31.47
CA ASN A 159 -14.43 5.48 -31.80
C ASN A 159 -13.63 4.20 -32.08
N GLY A 160 -14.03 3.09 -31.45
CA GLY A 160 -13.37 1.79 -31.58
C GLY A 160 -12.17 1.58 -30.64
N ARG A 161 -11.74 2.60 -29.90
CA ARG A 161 -10.63 2.52 -28.95
C ARG A 161 -10.96 1.58 -27.78
N GLN A 162 -10.00 0.75 -27.39
CA GLN A 162 -10.12 -0.14 -26.23
C GLN A 162 -9.30 0.41 -25.04
N ILE A 163 -9.65 -0.02 -23.83
CA ILE A 163 -8.82 0.25 -22.64
C ILE A 163 -7.44 -0.39 -22.83
N LEU A 164 -6.38 0.32 -22.44
CA LEU A 164 -4.96 -0.05 -22.60
C LEU A 164 -4.49 -0.28 -24.06
N SER A 165 -5.25 0.10 -25.09
CA SER A 165 -4.75 0.01 -26.48
C SER A 165 -3.87 1.20 -26.87
N GLU A 166 -2.71 0.92 -27.42
CA GLU A 166 -1.75 1.90 -27.97
C GLU A 166 -2.32 2.70 -29.16
N GLN A 167 -1.66 3.80 -29.50
CA GLN A 167 -1.91 4.63 -30.69
C GLN A 167 -0.65 5.46 -30.96
N THR A 168 -0.11 5.38 -32.18
CA THR A 168 1.02 6.22 -32.62
C THR A 168 0.64 7.70 -32.65
N ASP A 169 1.63 8.59 -32.69
CA ASP A 169 1.37 10.01 -32.90
C ASP A 169 0.66 10.27 -34.25
N ALA A 170 -0.14 11.34 -34.28
CA ALA A 170 -0.89 11.73 -35.47
C ALA A 170 -1.11 13.25 -35.48
N LEU A 171 -0.75 13.89 -36.60
CA LEU A 171 -1.10 15.28 -36.86
C LEU A 171 -2.50 15.36 -37.47
N GLN A 172 -3.27 16.40 -37.11
CA GLN A 172 -4.52 16.70 -37.83
C GLN A 172 -4.23 17.05 -39.29
N ASN A 173 -5.12 16.66 -40.19
CA ASN A 173 -4.91 16.80 -41.64
C ASN A 173 -4.73 18.28 -42.04
N ILE A 174 -3.58 18.61 -42.62
CA ILE A 174 -3.28 19.95 -43.17
C ILE A 174 -3.59 19.93 -44.66
N THR A 175 -4.68 20.58 -45.06
CA THR A 175 -5.08 20.72 -46.47
C THR A 175 -4.70 22.08 -47.03
N GLY A 176 -4.45 22.12 -48.34
CA GLY A 176 -4.11 23.33 -49.08
C GLY A 176 -3.88 23.02 -50.55
N SER A 177 -3.76 24.05 -51.39
CA SER A 177 -3.44 23.91 -52.80
C SER A 177 -2.56 25.07 -53.27
N LEU A 178 -1.75 24.81 -54.30
CA LEU A 178 -0.87 25.78 -54.93
C LEU A 178 -1.23 25.84 -56.41
N GLY A 179 -1.76 26.99 -56.84
CA GLY A 179 -2.19 27.22 -58.22
C GLY A 179 -1.13 27.98 -59.04
N MET A 180 -1.01 27.66 -60.33
CA MET A 180 -0.19 28.44 -61.25
C MET A 180 -0.92 29.74 -61.63
N VAL A 181 -0.50 30.87 -61.06
CA VAL A 181 -0.97 32.19 -61.47
C VAL A 181 -0.19 32.62 -62.72
N LYS A 182 -0.86 32.64 -63.88
CA LYS A 182 -0.31 33.22 -65.11
C LYS A 182 -0.37 34.75 -65.00
N GLY A 183 0.65 35.35 -64.39
CA GLY A 183 0.60 36.73 -63.87
C GLY A 183 1.70 37.67 -64.37
N VAL A 184 1.51 38.96 -64.01
CA VAL A 184 2.36 40.11 -64.33
C VAL A 184 3.16 40.56 -63.08
N GLU A 185 3.32 39.66 -62.10
CA GLU A 185 4.10 39.90 -60.88
C GLU A 185 5.09 38.77 -60.59
N ALA A 186 6.18 39.11 -59.89
CA ALA A 186 7.14 38.14 -59.39
C ALA A 186 6.55 37.28 -58.24
N PRO A 187 6.90 35.98 -58.15
CA PRO A 187 6.40 35.08 -57.10
C PRO A 187 6.70 35.58 -55.68
N ARG A 188 5.68 35.54 -54.81
CA ARG A 188 5.75 35.99 -53.41
C ARG A 188 5.51 34.82 -52.46
N ALA A 189 6.40 34.60 -51.50
CA ALA A 189 6.24 33.61 -50.43
C ALA A 189 6.65 34.21 -49.08
N ASN A 190 6.05 33.74 -47.98
CA ASN A 190 6.36 34.20 -46.63
C ASN A 190 6.16 33.09 -45.59
N GLY A 191 6.80 33.22 -44.44
CA GLY A 191 6.72 32.27 -43.33
C GLY A 191 7.22 30.88 -43.72
N ALA A 192 6.40 29.86 -43.46
CA ALA A 192 6.69 28.45 -43.77
C ALA A 192 6.81 28.16 -45.27
N PHE A 193 6.25 29.01 -46.14
CA PHE A 193 6.35 28.82 -47.59
C PHE A 193 7.58 29.51 -48.16
N GLN A 194 8.20 28.86 -49.14
CA GLN A 194 9.25 29.43 -49.99
C GLN A 194 8.90 29.24 -51.46
N ALA A 195 9.20 30.25 -52.27
CA ALA A 195 9.16 30.22 -53.73
C ALA A 195 10.58 30.37 -54.26
N ARG A 196 10.99 29.53 -55.21
CA ARG A 196 12.26 29.65 -55.95
C ARG A 196 11.99 29.57 -57.44
N PHE A 197 12.11 30.69 -58.14
CA PHE A 197 11.75 30.80 -59.55
C PHE A 197 12.89 31.42 -60.35
N ASN A 198 13.19 30.81 -61.49
CA ASN A 198 14.16 31.31 -62.46
C ASN A 198 13.42 32.08 -63.55
N THR A 199 13.87 33.30 -63.86
CA THR A 199 13.40 34.06 -65.03
C THR A 199 13.73 33.32 -66.32
N ILE A 200 12.74 33.13 -67.18
CA ILE A 200 12.89 32.53 -68.51
C ILE A 200 12.73 33.63 -69.54
N ASP A 201 13.85 34.08 -70.11
CA ASP A 201 13.85 35.10 -71.16
C ASP A 201 13.59 34.41 -72.51
N TRP A 202 12.35 34.55 -73.03
CA TRP A 202 11.88 33.88 -74.24
C TRP A 202 11.27 34.91 -75.20
N ALA A 203 11.84 35.01 -76.40
CA ALA A 203 11.39 35.92 -77.45
C ALA A 203 9.91 35.70 -77.80
N GLY A 204 9.11 36.77 -77.75
CA GLY A 204 7.68 36.75 -78.01
C GLY A 204 6.78 36.93 -76.77
N HIS A 205 7.34 37.06 -75.56
CA HIS A 205 6.55 37.45 -74.39
C HIS A 205 6.13 38.92 -74.44
N ASN A 206 4.89 39.19 -74.01
CA ASN A 206 4.38 40.55 -73.85
C ASN A 206 5.10 41.27 -72.69
N VAL A 207 5.31 42.58 -72.83
CA VAL A 207 5.92 43.41 -71.77
C VAL A 207 5.10 43.27 -70.47
N GLY A 208 5.78 42.83 -69.40
CA GLY A 208 5.17 42.52 -68.10
C GLY A 208 4.84 41.04 -67.85
N SER A 209 4.86 40.17 -68.86
CA SER A 209 4.59 38.74 -68.65
C SER A 209 5.79 38.01 -68.06
N PHE A 210 5.69 37.49 -66.84
CA PHE A 210 6.74 36.65 -66.24
C PHE A 210 6.60 35.19 -66.69
N ALA A 211 7.46 34.77 -67.62
CA ALA A 211 7.75 33.36 -67.82
C ALA A 211 8.79 32.91 -66.78
N ALA A 212 8.42 31.98 -65.92
CA ALA A 212 9.31 31.45 -64.90
C ALA A 212 8.96 30.01 -64.53
N ASN A 213 9.96 29.13 -64.56
CA ASN A 213 9.89 27.81 -63.94
C ASN A 213 10.43 27.92 -62.52
N GLY A 214 9.78 27.24 -61.58
CA GLY A 214 10.19 27.30 -60.19
C GLY A 214 9.33 26.46 -59.26
N ASP A 215 9.90 26.21 -58.09
CA ASP A 215 9.34 25.34 -57.07
C ASP A 215 8.73 26.15 -55.93
N TRP A 216 7.62 25.64 -55.40
CA TRP A 216 7.10 26.01 -54.09
C TRP A 216 7.47 24.92 -53.09
N SER A 217 7.97 25.30 -51.93
CA SER A 217 8.21 24.38 -50.81
C SER A 217 7.54 24.86 -49.53
N PHE A 218 7.18 23.90 -48.68
CA PHE A 218 6.70 24.13 -47.32
C PHE A 218 7.73 23.58 -46.33
N ASP A 219 8.12 24.42 -45.38
CA ASP A 219 9.04 24.08 -44.29
C ASP A 219 8.61 24.84 -43.03
N ALA A 220 8.01 24.10 -42.10
CA ALA A 220 7.51 24.65 -40.85
C ALA A 220 8.61 25.19 -39.93
N SER A 221 9.86 24.71 -40.05
CA SER A 221 10.98 25.12 -39.18
C SER A 221 11.32 26.62 -39.30
N ARG A 222 10.91 27.23 -40.42
CA ARG A 222 11.06 28.67 -40.72
C ARG A 222 10.26 29.59 -39.82
N VAL A 223 9.25 29.07 -39.12
CA VAL A 223 8.32 29.85 -38.26
C VAL A 223 7.95 29.14 -36.95
N ALA A 224 8.17 27.84 -36.84
CA ALA A 224 7.84 27.02 -35.67
C ALA A 224 9.04 26.20 -35.22
N ARG A 225 9.07 25.82 -33.94
CA ARG A 225 10.04 24.83 -33.44
C ARG A 225 9.59 23.45 -33.88
N THR A 226 10.46 22.73 -34.60
CA THR A 226 10.20 21.39 -35.14
C THR A 226 11.14 20.35 -34.50
N ALA A 227 10.70 19.10 -34.49
CA ALA A 227 11.46 17.92 -34.09
C ALA A 227 10.97 16.72 -34.92
N SER A 228 11.57 15.54 -34.75
CA SER A 228 11.14 14.29 -35.42
C SER A 228 9.79 13.75 -34.91
N GLU A 229 9.25 14.34 -33.85
CA GLU A 229 8.08 13.89 -33.08
C GLU A 229 7.22 15.12 -32.75
N THR A 230 5.90 15.05 -32.91
CA THR A 230 5.00 16.17 -32.58
C THR A 230 4.52 16.08 -31.14
N ARG A 231 5.22 16.78 -30.22
CA ARG A 231 4.87 16.78 -28.79
C ARG A 231 4.83 18.16 -28.12
N PRO A 232 4.03 18.31 -27.03
CA PRO A 232 4.11 19.46 -26.14
C PRO A 232 5.43 19.49 -25.35
N ARG A 233 5.67 20.57 -24.59
CA ARG A 233 6.70 20.55 -23.55
C ARG A 233 6.28 19.56 -22.46
N ASN A 234 7.17 18.62 -22.13
CA ASN A 234 6.99 17.61 -21.10
C ASN A 234 8.21 17.58 -20.15
N ILE A 235 8.08 16.82 -19.07
CA ILE A 235 9.18 16.41 -18.16
C ILE A 235 9.00 14.90 -17.98
N ALA A 236 10.09 14.13 -18.07
CA ALA A 236 10.03 12.69 -17.89
C ALA A 236 9.90 12.34 -16.40
N PHE A 237 8.96 11.44 -16.11
CA PHE A 237 8.80 10.74 -14.84
C PHE A 237 8.63 9.25 -15.18
N ASN A 238 9.01 8.37 -14.26
CA ASN A 238 8.65 6.95 -14.36
C ASN A 238 7.16 6.78 -14.08
N TYR A 239 6.50 5.80 -14.70
CA TYR A 239 5.16 5.37 -14.30
C TYR A 239 5.26 4.11 -13.46
N ILE A 240 4.69 4.13 -12.25
CA ILE A 240 4.72 2.99 -11.31
C ILE A 240 3.32 2.63 -10.83
N VAL A 241 3.12 1.36 -10.48
CA VAL A 241 1.88 0.84 -9.86
C VAL A 241 2.17 0.20 -8.51
N ARG A 242 1.28 0.41 -7.53
CA ARG A 242 1.29 -0.34 -6.26
C ARG A 242 1.01 -1.82 -6.55
N ALA A 243 1.74 -2.73 -5.91
CA ALA A 243 1.63 -4.17 -6.17
C ALA A 243 0.57 -4.90 -5.32
N ALA A 244 0.31 -4.43 -4.09
CA ALA A 244 -0.60 -5.04 -3.11
C ALA A 244 -1.31 -3.99 -2.25
#